data_AF-A0A0B2QM37-F1
#
_entry.id   AF-A0A0B2QM37-F1
#
_cell.length_a   1.000
_cell.length_b   1.000
_cell.length_c   1.000
_cell.angle_alpha   90.00
_cell.angle_beta   90.00
_cell.angle_gamma   90.00
#
_symmetry.space_group_name_H-M   'P 1'
#
loop_
_entity.id
_entity.type
_entity.pdbx_description
1 polymer ?
#
loop_
_entity_poly.entity_id
_entity_poly.type
_entity_poly.pdbx_seq_one_letter_code
_entity_poly.pdbx_strand_id
1 'polypeptide(L)'
;MARKKVDFTYISNPRKRKAALKKRKNGLLKKIDEITTLCGIQACAIIYTPDEPEPEVWPSNQGVESVIFNFRGVSESARNKRMFCQESLLMKNITLAQGQLKKLRDENRKKEIGLFLCQYFAGGNNLGKCNIIDLNDITFLADKKLEEITKKIEMLLVQEVTPATENEDKP
;
A
#
# COMPACT_ATOMS: atom_id res chain seq x y z
N MET A 1 27.61 -15.48 -0.71
CA MET A 1 27.36 -14.36 0.23
C MET A 1 26.01 -13.75 -0.07
N ALA A 2 25.08 -13.74 0.89
CA ALA A 2 23.77 -13.12 0.72
C ALA A 2 23.92 -11.60 0.52
N ARG A 3 23.36 -11.06 -0.56
CA ARG A 3 23.42 -9.63 -0.86
C ARG A 3 22.56 -8.88 0.16
N LYS A 4 23.17 -7.97 0.94
CA LYS A 4 22.43 -7.10 1.87
C LYS A 4 21.34 -6.33 1.11
N LYS A 5 20.12 -6.29 1.68
CA LYS A 5 19.02 -5.50 1.15
C LYS A 5 19.45 -4.04 1.01
N VAL A 6 19.19 -3.46 -0.16
CA VAL A 6 19.53 -2.07 -0.45
C VAL A 6 18.45 -1.17 0.14
N ASP A 7 18.87 -0.17 0.91
CA ASP A 7 18.02 0.92 1.34
C ASP A 7 17.96 2.01 0.26
N PHE A 8 16.78 2.56 0.00
CA PHE A 8 16.54 3.57 -1.03
C PHE A 8 16.65 4.99 -0.47
N THR A 9 17.67 5.21 0.35
CA THR A 9 18.00 6.51 0.95
C THR A 9 19.20 7.16 0.24
N TYR A 10 19.40 8.45 0.48
CA TYR A 10 20.55 9.16 -0.06
C TYR A 10 21.87 8.58 0.49
N ILE A 11 22.79 8.21 -0.40
CA ILE A 11 24.09 7.67 0.01
C ILE A 11 24.99 8.85 0.41
N SER A 12 25.17 9.08 1.71
CA SER A 12 25.96 10.22 2.22
C SER A 12 27.43 10.18 1.79
N ASN A 13 28.05 9.00 1.76
CA ASN A 13 29.45 8.86 1.35
C ASN A 13 29.60 9.11 -0.17
N PRO A 14 30.35 10.15 -0.59
CA PRO A 14 30.41 10.57 -1.99
C PRO A 14 31.08 9.53 -2.90
N ARG A 15 32.13 8.84 -2.44
CA ARG A 15 32.80 7.79 -3.22
C ARG A 15 31.88 6.60 -3.47
N LYS A 16 31.17 6.14 -2.41
CA LYS A 16 30.17 5.06 -2.53
C LYS A 16 29.01 5.48 -3.44
N ARG A 17 28.55 6.73 -3.32
CA ARG A 17 27.47 7.29 -4.14
C ARG A 17 27.86 7.33 -5.63
N LYS A 18 29.07 7.81 -5.96
CA LYS A 18 29.58 7.83 -7.34
C LYS A 18 29.71 6.44 -7.95
N ALA A 19 30.26 5.48 -7.20
CA ALA A 19 30.36 4.08 -7.64
C ALA A 19 28.97 3.44 -7.85
N ALA A 20 28.03 3.70 -6.93
CA ALA A 20 26.66 3.21 -7.05
C ALA A 20 25.93 3.84 -8.24
N LEU A 21 26.09 5.15 -8.47
CA LEU A 21 25.54 5.85 -9.63
C LEU A 21 26.02 5.22 -10.93
N LYS A 22 27.33 5.07 -11.12
CA LYS A 22 27.90 4.44 -12.33
C LYS A 22 27.31 3.05 -12.57
N LYS A 23 27.24 2.20 -11.53
CA LYS A 23 26.71 0.84 -11.66
C LYS A 23 25.21 0.81 -11.96
N ARG A 24 24.41 1.63 -11.25
CA ARG A 24 22.96 1.69 -11.42
C ARG A 24 22.58 2.30 -12.78
N LYS A 25 23.30 3.32 -13.23
CA LYS A 25 23.16 3.97 -14.54
C LYS A 25 23.34 2.96 -15.67
N ASN A 26 24.47 2.26 -15.69
CA ASN A 26 24.74 1.24 -16.70
C ASN A 26 23.70 0.10 -16.66
N GLY A 27 23.27 -0.30 -15.45
CA GLY A 27 22.22 -1.29 -15.29
C GLY A 27 20.86 -0.82 -15.81
N LEU A 28 20.51 0.46 -15.59
CA LEU A 28 19.29 1.07 -16.09
C LEU A 28 19.29 1.12 -17.61
N LEU A 29 20.35 1.65 -18.23
CA LEU A 29 20.47 1.73 -19.69
C LEU A 29 20.36 0.34 -20.33
N LYS A 30 21.04 -0.66 -19.76
CA LYS A 30 20.92 -2.06 -20.22
C LYS A 30 19.48 -2.58 -20.13
N LYS A 31 18.76 -2.27 -19.04
CA LYS A 31 17.37 -2.70 -18.87
C LYS A 31 16.42 -2.00 -19.83
N ILE A 32 16.67 -0.73 -20.14
CA ILE A 32 15.90 0.02 -21.13
C ILE A 32 16.11 -0.58 -22.51
N ASP A 33 17.36 -0.86 -22.89
CA ASP A 33 17.72 -1.53 -24.15
C ASP A 33 17.01 -2.90 -24.26
N GLU A 34 17.15 -3.77 -23.25
CA GLU A 34 16.48 -5.08 -23.20
C GLU A 34 14.96 -4.97 -23.37
N ILE A 35 14.29 -4.06 -22.65
CA ILE A 35 12.83 -3.88 -22.75
C ILE A 35 12.43 -3.35 -24.13
N THR A 36 13.19 -2.40 -24.66
CA THR A 36 12.96 -1.83 -26.00
C THR A 36 13.05 -2.92 -27.06
N THR A 37 14.09 -3.76 -27.00
CA THR A 37 14.29 -4.88 -27.93
C THR A 37 13.23 -5.97 -27.77
N LEU A 38 12.96 -6.42 -26.54
CA LEU A 38 12.07 -7.56 -26.29
C LEU A 38 10.59 -7.22 -26.52
N CYS A 39 10.18 -5.99 -26.23
CA CYS A 39 8.79 -5.58 -26.32
C CYS A 39 8.47 -4.75 -27.57
N GLY A 40 9.49 -4.39 -28.37
CA GLY A 40 9.30 -3.57 -29.57
C GLY A 40 8.75 -2.17 -29.27
N ILE A 41 9.07 -1.61 -28.09
CA ILE A 41 8.60 -0.29 -27.66
C ILE A 41 9.64 0.80 -27.94
N GLN A 42 9.18 2.04 -28.12
CA GLN A 42 10.07 3.21 -28.16
C GLN A 42 10.33 3.72 -26.74
N ALA A 43 11.60 3.88 -26.37
CA ALA A 43 12.01 4.42 -25.09
C ALA A 43 13.28 5.27 -25.24
N CYS A 44 13.47 6.21 -24.33
CA CYS A 44 14.72 6.97 -24.20
C CYS A 44 15.02 7.22 -22.72
N ALA A 45 16.28 7.56 -22.43
CA ALA A 45 16.72 7.97 -21.10
C ALA A 45 17.49 9.30 -21.19
N ILE A 46 17.25 10.18 -20.23
CA ILE A 46 18.01 11.41 -20.00
C ILE A 46 18.45 11.40 -18.55
N ILE A 47 19.77 11.40 -18.31
CA ILE A 47 20.35 11.22 -16.98
C ILE A 47 21.30 12.38 -16.70
N TYR A 48 20.90 13.26 -15.79
CA TYR A 48 21.77 14.31 -15.26
C TYR A 48 22.63 13.74 -14.13
N THR A 49 23.93 14.00 -14.17
CA THR A 49 24.84 13.65 -13.07
C THR A 49 25.49 14.91 -12.50
N PRO A 50 25.82 14.95 -11.20
CA PRO A 50 26.42 16.14 -10.59
C PRO A 50 27.82 16.48 -11.13
N ASP A 51 28.49 15.49 -11.73
CA ASP A 51 29.89 15.61 -12.15
C ASP A 51 30.02 16.07 -13.61
N GLU A 52 28.93 16.06 -14.39
CA GLU A 52 28.94 16.32 -15.83
C GLU A 52 27.96 17.46 -16.16
N PRO A 53 28.36 18.47 -16.94
CA PRO A 53 27.50 19.60 -17.28
C PRO A 53 26.39 19.22 -18.26
N GLU A 54 26.65 18.24 -19.12
CA GLU A 54 25.69 17.73 -20.09
C GLU A 54 25.04 16.43 -19.58
N PRO A 55 23.74 16.21 -19.89
CA PRO A 55 23.10 14.95 -19.55
C PRO A 55 23.65 13.82 -20.43
N GLU A 56 23.81 12.65 -19.85
CA GLU A 56 23.95 11.44 -20.64
C GLU A 56 22.60 11.01 -21.18
N VAL A 57 22.56 10.73 -22.47
CA VAL A 57 21.33 10.33 -23.16
C VAL A 57 21.48 8.98 -23.85
N TRP A 58 20.36 8.27 -23.98
CA TRP A 58 20.27 7.00 -24.69
C TRP A 58 18.95 6.95 -25.46
N PRO A 59 18.90 6.41 -26.70
CA PRO A 59 19.99 5.68 -27.39
C PRO A 59 21.01 6.58 -28.11
N SER A 60 20.57 7.74 -28.58
CA SER A 60 21.38 8.80 -29.20
C SER A 60 20.64 10.12 -29.08
N ASN A 61 21.31 11.25 -29.32
CA ASN A 61 20.65 12.57 -29.31
C ASN A 61 19.42 12.60 -30.22
N GLN A 62 19.56 12.18 -31.47
CA GLN A 62 18.45 12.11 -32.43
C GLN A 62 17.36 11.10 -32.02
N GLY A 63 17.75 9.97 -31.44
CA GLY A 63 16.79 8.96 -30.97
C GLY A 63 15.94 9.49 -29.82
N VAL A 64 16.56 10.19 -28.87
CA VAL A 64 15.88 10.84 -27.75
C VAL A 64 14.92 11.93 -28.25
N GLU A 65 15.38 12.80 -29.15
CA GLU A 65 14.53 13.82 -29.76
C GLU A 65 13.31 13.23 -30.46
N SER A 66 13.49 12.14 -31.21
CA SER A 66 12.40 11.44 -31.90
C SER A 66 11.36 10.89 -30.92
N VAL A 67 11.81 10.25 -29.83
CA VAL A 67 10.91 9.72 -28.79
C VAL A 67 10.17 10.86 -28.07
N ILE A 68 10.85 11.96 -27.75
CA ILE A 68 10.24 13.13 -27.12
C ILE A 68 9.22 13.78 -28.04
N PHE A 69 9.52 13.92 -29.32
CA PHE A 69 8.61 14.47 -30.31
C PHE A 69 7.31 13.64 -30.39
N ASN A 70 7.44 12.32 -30.53
CA ASN A 70 6.30 11.40 -30.53
C ASN A 70 5.51 11.48 -29.22
N PHE A 71 6.22 11.52 -28.07
CA PHE A 71 5.57 11.66 -26.77
C PHE A 71 4.80 12.97 -26.64
N ARG A 72 5.33 14.10 -27.12
CA ARG A 72 4.65 15.40 -27.10
C ARG A 72 3.45 15.47 -28.05
N GLY A 73 3.41 14.65 -29.09
CA GLY A 73 2.25 14.50 -29.97
C GLY A 73 1.05 13.79 -29.30
N VAL A 74 1.25 13.10 -28.18
CA VAL A 74 0.17 12.46 -27.41
C VAL A 74 -0.55 13.48 -26.53
N SER A 75 -1.88 13.42 -26.48
CA SER A 75 -2.68 14.32 -25.64
C SER A 75 -2.28 14.26 -24.17
N GLU A 76 -2.32 15.40 -23.48
CA GLU A 76 -1.89 15.49 -22.09
C GLU A 76 -2.67 14.56 -21.15
N SER A 77 -3.98 14.44 -21.34
CA SER A 77 -4.82 13.53 -20.55
C SER A 77 -4.42 12.06 -20.73
N ALA A 78 -4.02 11.64 -21.93
CA ALA A 78 -3.52 10.29 -22.18
C ALA A 78 -2.13 10.07 -21.57
N ARG A 79 -1.25 11.07 -21.64
CA ARG A 79 0.09 11.04 -21.00
C ARG A 79 -0.02 10.90 -19.49
N ASN A 80 -0.79 11.78 -18.85
CA ASN A 80 -0.89 11.85 -17.39
C ASN A 80 -1.49 10.58 -16.76
N LYS A 81 -2.35 9.84 -17.49
CA LYS A 81 -2.93 8.57 -17.01
C LYS A 81 -1.88 7.48 -16.75
N ARG A 82 -0.77 7.48 -17.48
CA ARG A 82 0.28 6.46 -17.38
C ARG A 82 1.62 7.01 -16.91
N MET A 83 1.73 8.34 -16.77
CA MET A 83 2.94 8.98 -16.29
C MET A 83 3.19 8.60 -14.84
N PHE A 84 4.45 8.25 -14.56
CA PHE A 84 4.90 7.89 -13.23
C PHE A 84 6.09 8.75 -12.86
N CYS A 85 6.07 9.34 -11.66
CA CYS A 85 7.15 10.17 -11.17
C CYS A 85 7.55 9.76 -9.76
N GLN A 86 8.72 10.24 -9.31
CA GLN A 86 9.21 9.92 -7.98
C GLN A 86 8.28 10.45 -6.89
N GLU A 87 7.68 11.62 -7.08
CA GLU A 87 6.72 12.20 -6.14
C GLU A 87 5.49 11.31 -5.96
N SER A 88 4.87 10.86 -7.07
CA SER A 88 3.68 9.98 -7.00
C SER A 88 4.00 8.61 -6.38
N LEU A 89 5.20 8.07 -6.61
CA LEU A 89 5.69 6.88 -5.92
C LEU A 89 5.81 7.10 -4.41
N LEU A 90 6.44 8.20 -4.00
CA LEU A 90 6.66 8.52 -2.59
C LEU A 90 5.33 8.74 -1.88
N MET A 91 4.41 9.50 -2.48
CA MET A 91 3.06 9.70 -1.94
C MET A 91 2.32 8.37 -1.77
N LYS A 92 2.37 7.49 -2.77
CA LYS A 92 1.79 6.14 -2.65
C LYS A 92 2.38 5.36 -1.49
N ASN A 93 3.70 5.38 -1.32
CA ASN A 93 4.38 4.68 -0.23
C ASN A 93 4.02 5.28 1.15
N ILE A 94 3.92 6.60 1.26
CA ILE A 94 3.48 7.29 2.47
C ILE A 94 2.06 6.86 2.83
N THR A 95 1.13 6.86 1.87
CA THR A 95 -0.25 6.42 2.10
C THR A 95 -0.32 4.96 2.56
N LEU A 96 0.48 4.07 1.96
CA LEU A 96 0.57 2.67 2.39
C LEU A 96 1.10 2.54 3.83
N ALA A 97 2.17 3.26 4.17
CA ALA A 97 2.75 3.27 5.50
C ALA A 97 1.78 3.84 6.55
N GLN A 98 1.07 4.93 6.23
CA GLN A 98 0.03 5.51 7.07
C GLN A 98 -1.13 4.52 7.29
N GLY A 99 -1.54 3.80 6.25
CA GLY A 99 -2.56 2.76 6.35
C GLY A 99 -2.14 1.61 7.27
N GLN A 100 -0.88 1.16 7.17
CA GLN A 100 -0.32 0.15 8.08
C GLN A 100 -0.27 0.64 9.53
N LEU A 101 0.17 1.89 9.74
CA LEU A 101 0.22 2.51 11.06
C LEU A 101 -1.18 2.63 11.68
N LYS A 102 -2.19 3.02 10.89
CA LYS A 102 -3.59 3.07 11.34
C LYS A 102 -4.07 1.70 11.79
N LYS A 103 -3.86 0.64 10.97
CA LYS A 103 -4.25 -0.73 11.34
C LYS A 103 -3.62 -1.17 12.67
N LEU A 104 -2.32 -0.92 12.85
CA LEU A 104 -1.63 -1.25 14.09
C LEU A 104 -2.18 -0.46 15.29
N ARG A 105 -2.50 0.83 15.12
CA ARG A 105 -3.18 1.62 16.16
C ARG A 105 -4.54 1.04 16.51
N ASP A 106 -5.36 0.71 15.52
CA ASP A 106 -6.70 0.17 15.73
C ASP A 106 -6.63 -1.20 16.45
N GLU A 107 -5.66 -2.04 16.10
CA GLU A 107 -5.41 -3.32 16.77
C GLU A 107 -4.94 -3.14 18.22
N ASN A 108 -4.00 -2.22 18.45
CA ASN A 108 -3.55 -1.91 19.80
C ASN A 108 -4.69 -1.35 20.64
N ARG A 109 -5.50 -0.46 20.08
CA ARG A 109 -6.64 0.14 20.76
C ARG A 109 -7.68 -0.90 21.17
N LYS A 110 -7.99 -1.86 20.29
CA LYS A 110 -8.87 -2.99 20.62
C LYS A 110 -8.31 -3.83 21.77
N LYS A 111 -6.99 -4.07 21.82
CA LYS A 111 -6.35 -4.80 22.92
C LYS A 111 -6.40 -4.01 24.23
N GLU A 112 -6.15 -2.70 24.19
CA GLU A 112 -6.24 -1.82 25.35
C GLU A 112 -7.65 -1.86 25.96
N ILE A 113 -8.69 -1.66 25.14
CA ILE A 113 -10.08 -1.70 25.60
C ILE A 113 -10.46 -3.11 26.07
N GLY A 114 -10.01 -4.16 25.39
CA GLY A 114 -10.22 -5.54 25.83
C GLY A 114 -9.62 -5.82 27.22
N LEU A 115 -8.37 -5.41 27.44
CA LEU A 115 -7.71 -5.54 28.75
C LEU A 115 -8.44 -4.74 29.82
N PHE A 116 -8.87 -3.53 29.49
CA PHE A 116 -9.64 -2.68 30.39
C PHE A 116 -10.95 -3.35 30.83
N LEU A 117 -11.72 -3.88 29.87
CA LEU A 117 -12.96 -4.60 30.16
C LEU A 117 -12.72 -5.86 31.00
N CYS A 118 -11.68 -6.64 30.71
CA CYS A 118 -11.30 -7.80 31.53
C CYS A 118 -11.01 -7.41 32.98
N GLN A 119 -10.25 -6.32 33.21
CA GLN A 119 -9.99 -5.80 34.55
C GLN A 119 -11.27 -5.33 35.25
N TYR A 120 -12.16 -4.66 34.51
CA TYR A 120 -13.44 -4.22 35.04
C TYR A 120 -14.31 -5.39 35.51
N PHE A 121 -14.47 -6.42 34.67
CA PHE A 121 -15.27 -7.59 35.01
C PHE A 121 -14.68 -8.43 36.14
N ALA A 122 -13.35 -8.46 36.28
CA ALA A 122 -12.68 -9.25 37.32
C ALA A 122 -12.61 -8.56 38.69
N GLY A 123 -12.49 -7.22 38.73
CA GLY A 123 -12.13 -6.49 39.95
C GLY A 123 -13.18 -5.51 40.50
N GLY A 124 -14.23 -5.19 39.74
CA GLY A 124 -15.26 -4.23 40.13
C GLY A 124 -14.78 -2.76 40.16
N ASN A 125 -15.45 -1.90 39.39
CA ASN A 125 -15.43 -0.43 39.46
C ASN A 125 -14.07 0.29 39.19
N ASN A 126 -13.60 0.23 37.95
CA ASN A 126 -12.54 1.12 37.41
C ASN A 126 -13.00 2.08 36.28
N LEU A 127 -14.31 2.18 36.01
CA LEU A 127 -14.85 3.05 34.92
C LEU A 127 -14.53 4.54 35.11
N GLY A 128 -14.30 4.99 36.35
CA GLY A 128 -13.89 6.38 36.62
C GLY A 128 -12.52 6.77 36.04
N LYS A 129 -11.72 5.81 35.56
CA LYS A 129 -10.44 6.08 34.88
C LYS A 129 -10.56 6.20 33.36
N CYS A 130 -11.73 5.90 32.78
CA CYS A 130 -11.94 6.03 31.35
C CYS A 130 -11.96 7.51 30.95
N ASN A 131 -11.22 7.86 29.91
CA ASN A 131 -11.45 9.11 29.21
C ASN A 131 -12.65 8.96 28.25
N ILE A 132 -13.12 10.08 27.70
CA ILE A 132 -14.27 10.10 26.79
C ILE A 132 -14.06 9.23 25.53
N ILE A 133 -12.82 9.08 25.07
CA ILE A 133 -12.47 8.25 23.91
C ILE A 133 -12.60 6.77 24.27
N ASP A 134 -12.14 6.36 25.46
CA ASP A 134 -12.28 5.00 25.97
C ASP A 134 -13.76 4.62 26.11
N LEU A 135 -14.58 5.53 26.64
CA LEU A 135 -16.02 5.31 26.75
C LEU A 135 -16.68 5.15 25.38
N ASN A 136 -16.32 5.97 24.40
CA ASN A 136 -16.86 5.84 23.03
C ASN A 136 -16.47 4.50 22.40
N ASP A 137 -15.23 4.05 22.58
CA ASP A 137 -14.78 2.76 22.04
C ASP A 137 -15.48 1.58 22.71
N ILE A 138 -15.73 1.66 24.03
CA ILE A 138 -16.49 0.65 24.78
C ILE A 138 -17.94 0.60 24.28
N THR A 139 -18.60 1.76 24.15
CA THR A 139 -19.97 1.85 23.62
C THR A 139 -20.06 1.23 22.23
N PHE A 140 -19.14 1.61 21.32
CA PHE A 140 -19.09 1.04 19.98
C PHE A 140 -18.90 -0.49 19.97
N LEU A 141 -18.06 -1.02 20.86
CA LEU A 141 -17.89 -2.48 21.00
C LEU A 141 -19.14 -3.15 21.55
N ALA A 142 -19.83 -2.54 22.51
CA ALA A 142 -21.09 -3.04 23.05
C ALA A 142 -22.17 -3.10 21.96
N ASP A 143 -22.34 -2.02 21.20
CA ASP A 143 -23.28 -1.96 20.07
C ASP A 143 -23.00 -3.04 19.04
N LYS A 144 -21.73 -3.22 18.66
CA LYS A 144 -21.33 -4.27 17.72
C LYS A 144 -21.63 -5.67 18.26
N LYS A 145 -21.38 -5.91 19.56
CA LYS A 145 -21.67 -7.21 20.18
C LYS A 145 -23.16 -7.47 20.29
N LEU A 146 -23.96 -6.46 20.58
CA LEU A 146 -25.42 -6.54 20.54
C LEU A 146 -25.88 -6.90 19.13
N GLU A 147 -25.38 -6.24 18.08
CA GLU A 147 -25.72 -6.57 16.70
C GLU A 147 -25.34 -8.01 16.33
N GLU A 148 -24.16 -8.49 16.73
CA GLU A 148 -23.72 -9.88 16.53
C GLU A 148 -24.65 -10.89 17.24
N ILE A 149 -25.09 -10.58 18.46
CA ILE A 149 -26.02 -11.42 19.23
C ILE A 149 -27.40 -11.43 18.55
N THR A 150 -27.94 -10.27 18.18
CA THR A 150 -29.23 -10.15 17.49
C THR A 150 -29.25 -10.97 16.21
N LYS A 151 -28.22 -10.87 15.36
CA LYS A 151 -28.11 -11.68 14.14
C LYS A 151 -28.09 -13.18 14.43
N LYS A 152 -27.40 -13.62 15.48
CA LYS A 152 -27.38 -15.03 15.87
C LYS A 152 -28.75 -15.52 16.34
N ILE A 153 -29.48 -14.71 17.09
CA ILE A 153 -30.84 -15.03 17.52
C ILE A 153 -31.75 -15.19 16.31
N GLU A 154 -31.71 -14.25 15.35
CA GLU A 154 -32.48 -14.33 14.11
C GLU A 154 -32.17 -15.59 13.30
N MET A 155 -30.89 -15.96 13.16
CA MET A 155 -30.49 -17.18 12.45
C MET A 155 -31.01 -18.45 13.11
N LEU A 156 -31.02 -18.51 14.45
CA LEU A 156 -31.54 -19.67 15.19
C LEU A 156 -33.07 -19.78 15.05
N LEU A 157 -33.78 -18.65 15.10
CA LEU A 157 -35.24 -18.63 14.90
C LEU A 157 -35.65 -19.05 13.49
N VAL A 158 -34.85 -18.76 12.46
CA VAL A 158 -35.10 -19.22 11.09
C VAL A 158 -34.88 -20.73 10.92
N GLN A 159 -33.99 -21.33 11.70
CA GLN A 159 -33.75 -22.79 11.69
C GLN A 159 -34.84 -23.59 12.41
N GLU A 160 -35.53 -23.02 13.41
CA GLU A 160 -36.64 -23.67 14.10
C GLU A 160 -37.97 -23.66 13.31
N VAL A 161 -38.11 -22.78 12.30
CA VAL A 161 -39.33 -22.61 11.49
C VAL A 161 -39.36 -23.50 10.22
N THR A 162 -38.38 -24.39 10.04
CA THR A 162 -38.45 -25.48 9.03
C THR A 162 -38.65 -26.85 9.70
N PRO A 163 -39.88 -27.23 10.09
CA PRO A 163 -40.19 -28.61 10.43
C PRO A 163 -40.67 -29.39 9.20
N ALA A 164 -40.07 -30.57 9.03
CA ALA A 164 -40.60 -31.79 8.41
C ALA A 164 -42.01 -31.71 7.77
N THR A 165 -42.07 -31.66 6.44
CA THR A 165 -43.20 -32.21 5.66
C THR A 165 -42.66 -33.11 4.56
N GLU A 166 -42.10 -34.25 4.93
CA GLU A 166 -42.07 -35.43 4.08
C GLU A 166 -42.61 -36.56 4.95
N ASN A 167 -43.91 -36.87 4.80
CA ASN A 167 -44.47 -38.21 4.90
C ASN A 167 -45.98 -38.17 4.55
N GLU A 168 -46.38 -39.17 3.76
CA GLU A 168 -47.75 -39.57 3.37
C GLU A 168 -48.41 -38.69 2.29
N ASP A 169 -48.93 -39.21 1.17
CA ASP A 169 -49.47 -40.54 0.93
C ASP A 169 -49.55 -40.84 -0.59
N LYS A 170 -49.33 -42.11 -0.96
CA LYS A 170 -49.59 -42.65 -2.29
C LYS A 170 -50.52 -43.86 -2.13
N PRO A 171 -51.65 -43.87 -2.83
CA PRO A 171 -51.98 -45.05 -3.64
C PRO A 171 -51.88 -44.74 -5.15
#